data_AF-A0A0R0CFE3-F1
#
_entry.id   AF-A0A0R0CFE3-F1
#
_cell.length_a   1.000
_cell.length_b   1.000
_cell.length_c   1.000
_cell.angle_alpha   90.00
_cell.angle_beta   90.00
_cell.angle_gamma   90.00
#
_symmetry.space_group_name_H-M   'P 1'
#
loop_
_entity.id
_entity.type
_entity.pdbx_description
1 polymer ?
#
loop_
_entity_poly.entity_id
_entity_poly.type
_entity_poly.pdbx_seq_one_letter_code
_entity_poly.pdbx_strand_id
1 'polypeptide(L)' 'MDRIALTDVDVFRLECEGCNANEIAVAMQIPVGCAVALMHRAKVLYARAMESRRPEPLHLTQAA' A
#
# COMPACT_ATOMS: atom_id res chain seq x y z
N MET A 1 -2.78 17.53 21.02
CA MET A 1 -2.38 16.16 20.63
C MET A 1 -2.75 16.00 19.17
N ASP A 2 -1.85 16.41 18.28
CA ASP A 2 -2.03 16.24 16.85
C ASP A 2 -2.00 14.75 16.52
N ARG A 3 -3.15 14.20 16.17
CA ARG A 3 -3.24 12.84 15.63
C ARG A 3 -2.48 12.87 14.31
N ILE A 4 -1.26 12.34 14.30
CA ILE A 4 -0.54 12.06 13.06
C ILE A 4 -1.41 11.06 12.29
N ALA A 5 -2.21 11.56 11.36
CA ALA A 5 -3.05 10.75 10.50
C ALA A 5 -2.13 10.07 9.48
N LEU A 6 -1.46 9.01 9.92
CA LEU A 6 -0.66 8.14 9.06
C LEU A 6 -1.57 7.60 7.95
N THR A 7 -1.20 7.86 6.71
CA THR A 7 -1.96 7.60 5.50
C THR A 7 -1.87 6.12 5.07
N ASP A 8 -2.67 5.70 4.07
CA ASP A 8 -2.55 4.36 3.45
C ASP A 8 -1.10 4.05 2.99
N VAL A 9 -0.32 5.09 2.67
CA VAL A 9 1.09 5.00 2.28
C VAL A 9 1.98 4.63 3.47
N ASP A 10 1.72 5.20 4.64
CA ASP A 10 2.51 4.94 5.84
C ASP A 10 2.29 3.52 6.35
N VAL A 11 1.04 3.02 6.28
CA VAL A 11 0.71 1.62 6.57
C VAL A 11 1.47 0.67 5.65
N PHE A 12 1.53 0.98 4.35
CA PHE A 12 2.28 0.19 3.38
C PHE A 12 3.78 0.18 3.68
N ARG A 13 4.37 1.33 4.03
CA ARG A 13 5.79 1.43 4.37
C ARG A 13 6.14 0.58 5.61
N LEU A 14 5.34 0.70 6.67
CA LEU A 14 5.52 -0.10 7.89
C LEU A 14 5.40 -1.60 7.60
N GLU A 15 4.46 -2.01 6.75
CA GLU A 15 4.36 -3.40 6.32
C GLU A 15 5.61 -3.86 5.54
N CYS A 16 6.13 -3.03 4.63
CA CYS A 16 7.37 -3.33 3.91
C CYS A 16 8.60 -3.41 4.83
N GLU A 17 8.59 -2.70 5.95
CA GLU A 17 9.62 -2.78 7.01
C GLU A 17 9.46 -4.03 7.89
N GLY A 18 8.40 -4.81 7.69
CA GLY A 18 8.13 -6.05 8.41
C GLY A 18 7.21 -5.90 9.62
N CYS A 19 6.60 -4.71 9.83
CA CYS A 19 5.67 -4.52 10.91
C CYS A 19 4.38 -5.30 10.70
N ASN A 20 3.91 -5.95 11.77
CA ASN A 20 2.64 -6.66 11.78
C ASN A 20 1.46 -5.74 12.15
N ALA A 21 0.24 -6.26 11.98
CA ALA A 21 -0.98 -5.48 12.21
C ALA A 21 -1.12 -4.96 13.65
N ASN A 22 -0.58 -5.65 14.66
CA ASN A 22 -0.62 -5.17 16.05
C ASN A 22 0.32 -3.99 16.24
N GLU A 23 1.52 -4.04 15.67
CA GLU A 23 2.50 -2.94 15.75
C GLU A 23 1.97 -1.69 15.06
N ILE A 24 1.35 -1.86 13.89
CA ILE A 24 0.71 -0.77 13.16
C ILE A 24 -0.49 -0.21 13.95
N ALA A 25 -1.31 -1.08 14.55
CA ALA A 25 -2.43 -0.67 15.38
C ALA A 25 -2.00 0.17 16.59
N VAL A 26 -0.90 -0.22 17.25
CA VAL A 26 -0.30 0.53 18.36
C VAL A 26 0.24 1.87 17.90
N ALA A 27 1.03 1.88 16.81
CA ALA A 27 1.62 3.09 16.25
C ALA A 27 0.54 4.11 15.81
N MET A 28 -0.57 3.62 15.26
CA MET A 28 -1.68 4.46 14.78
C MET A 28 -2.76 4.73 15.82
N GLN A 29 -2.70 4.09 17.00
CA GLN A 29 -3.74 4.14 18.03
C GLN A 29 -5.14 3.76 17.50
N ILE A 30 -5.21 2.68 16.70
CA ILE A 30 -6.46 2.17 16.12
C ILE A 30 -6.70 0.71 16.55
N PRO A 31 -7.94 0.20 16.43
CA PRO A 31 -8.19 -1.23 16.61
C PRO A 31 -7.42 -2.07 15.59
N VAL A 32 -6.96 -3.25 16.02
CA VAL A 32 -6.20 -4.18 15.17
C VAL A 32 -6.98 -4.56 13.90
N GLY A 33 -8.29 -4.74 13.99
CA GLY A 33 -9.13 -5.01 12.81
C GLY A 33 -9.09 -3.89 11.77
N CYS A 34 -8.97 -2.63 12.20
CA CYS A 34 -8.80 -1.50 11.30
C CYS A 34 -7.41 -1.52 10.64
N ALA A 35 -6.36 -1.84 11.40
CA ALA A 35 -5.01 -1.98 10.85
C ALA A 35 -4.94 -3.07 9.77
N VAL A 36 -5.56 -4.24 10.02
CA VAL A 36 -5.66 -5.33 9.03
C VAL A 36 -6.37 -4.86 7.75
N ALA A 37 -7.49 -4.16 7.88
CA ALA A 37 -8.22 -3.63 6.73
C ALA A 37 -7.39 -2.61 5.92
N LEU A 38 -6.65 -1.74 6.60
CA LEU A 38 -5.75 -0.76 5.98
C LEU A 38 -4.59 -1.45 5.24
N MET A 39 -3.94 -2.44 5.85
CA MET A 39 -2.88 -3.23 5.19
C MET A 39 -3.40 -3.89 3.91
N HIS A 40 -4.59 -4.51 3.97
CA HIS A 40 -5.20 -5.13 2.78
C HIS A 40 -5.50 -4.10 1.69
N ARG A 41 -6.10 -2.95 2.05
CA ARG A 41 -6.39 -1.86 1.14
C ARG A 41 -5.11 -1.31 0.49
N ALA A 42 -4.06 -1.10 1.27
CA ALA A 42 -2.77 -0.61 0.81
C ALA A 42 -2.15 -1.54 -0.25
N LYS A 43 -2.19 -2.86 -0.04
CA LYS A 43 -1.74 -3.85 -1.04
C LYS A 43 -2.52 -3.77 -2.34
N VAL A 44 -3.84 -3.67 -2.27
CA VAL A 44 -4.69 -3.59 -3.47
C VAL A 44 -4.39 -2.31 -4.26
N LEU A 45 -4.24 -1.18 -3.57
CA LEU A 45 -3.88 0.09 -4.20
C LEU A 45 -2.49 0.03 -4.85
N TYR A 46 -1.52 -0.59 -4.19
CA TYR A 46 -0.19 -0.79 -4.73
C TYR A 46 -0.19 -1.69 -5.97
N ALA A 47 -0.89 -2.82 -5.92
CA ALA A 47 -1.01 -3.74 -7.05
C ALA A 47 -1.63 -3.02 -8.27
N ARG A 48 -2.72 -2.27 -8.06
CA ARG A 48 -3.36 -1.45 -9.12
C ARG A 48 -2.43 -0.37 -9.66
N ALA A 49 -1.68 0.30 -8.79
CA ALA A 49 -0.71 1.31 -9.21
C ALA A 49 0.41 0.69 -10.06
N MET A 50 0.83 -0.53 -9.76
CA MET A 50 1.81 -1.27 -10.56
C MET A 50 1.23 -1.75 -11.89
N GLU A 51 -0.02 -2.20 -11.93
CA GLU A 51 -0.72 -2.54 -13.17
C GLU A 51 -0.86 -1.33 -14.11
N SER A 52 -1.25 -0.17 -13.58
CA SER A 52 -1.34 1.08 -14.35
C SER A 52 0.02 1.59 -14.84
N ARG A 53 1.12 1.17 -14.21
CA ARG A 53 2.50 1.50 -14.62
C ARG A 53 3.10 0.46 -15.55
N ARG A 54 2.37 -0.61 -15.88
CA ARG A 54 2.83 -1.58 -16.87
C ARG A 54 3.01 -0.82 -18.18
N PRO A 55 4.25 -0.72 -18.72
CA PRO A 55 4.45 -0.12 -20.03
C PRO A 55 3.54 -0.84 -21.01
N GLU A 56 2.77 -0.11 -21.80
CA GLU A 56 2.06 -0.72 -22.92
C GLU A 56 3.08 -1.53 -23.73
N PRO A 57 2.72 -2.73 -24.22
CA PRO A 57 3.61 -3.47 -25.09
C PRO A 57 3.99 -2.54 -26.24
N LEU A 58 5.29 -2.22 -26.33
CA LEU A 58 5.85 -1.48 -27.45
C LEU A 58 5.49 -2.29 -28.71
N HIS A 59 4.48 -1.84 -29.44
CA HIS A 59 4.14 -2.41 -30.73
C HIS A 59 5.35 -2.14 -31.63
N LEU A 60 6.20 -3.14 -31.81
CA LEU A 60 7.21 -3.15 -32.85
C LEU A 60 6.45 -3.23 -34.18
N THR A 61 6.14 -2.07 -34.76
CA THR A 61 5.64 -1.98 -36.13
C THR A 61 6.73 -2.51 -37.04
N GLN A 62 6.59 -3.76 -37.46
CA GLN A 62 7.42 -4.38 -38.48
C GLN A 62 7.05 -3.74 -39.82
N ALA A 63 7.75 -2.65 -40.16
CA ALA A 63 7.78 -2.14 -41.52
C ALA A 63 8.67 -3.08 -42.35
N ALA A 64 8.04 -3.93 -43.14
CA ALA A 64 8.64 -4.69 -44.23
C ALA A 64 7.70 -4.63 -45.44
#